data_AF-A0A9X0QGM9-F1
#
_entry.id   AF-A0A9X0QGM9-F1
#
_cell.length_a   1.000
_cell.length_b   1.000
_cell.length_c   1.000
_cell.angle_alpha   90.00
_cell.angle_beta   90.00
_cell.angle_gamma   90.00
#
_symmetry.space_group_name_H-M   'P 1'
#
loop_
_entity.id
_entity.type
_entity.pdbx_description
1 polymer ?
#
loop_
_entity_poly.entity_id
_entity_poly.type
_entity_poly.pdbx_seq_one_letter_code
_entity_poly.pdbx_strand_id
1 'polypeptide(L)'
;MLKRALILLKVLIHLLCLAPLAWLWHFYTSGALALNADPVNFITHFTGDWTLYILFASLAITPIRRFATRLGFLVRFRRLIGLYSFFYATLHLATYIFLFSGYDLTTALDGIRAGHPSVLVTQWKLIWPGMVEDVLKRRFIQVGLFAWLLLLALACTSPAFIMRAMGGKNWQRLHRLVYVAAVAGIIHFWWQVKAGNTPWRVTVVLTILLLARVAYTAMKRLKKTTPIPARPTSV
;
A
#
# COMPACT_ATOMS: atom_id res chain seq x y z
N MET A 1 23.83 -4.98 15.35
CA MET A 1 23.31 -6.08 14.49
C MET A 1 24.37 -6.45 13.47
N LEU A 2 24.72 -7.74 13.42
CA LEU A 2 25.62 -8.28 12.41
C LEU A 2 25.01 -8.11 11.00
N LYS A 3 25.82 -7.85 9.97
CA LYS A 3 25.34 -7.68 8.57
C LYS A 3 24.47 -8.87 8.11
N ARG A 4 24.85 -10.10 8.49
CA ARG A 4 24.10 -11.34 8.21
C ARG A 4 22.68 -11.30 8.76
N ALA A 5 22.50 -10.84 10.01
CA ALA A 5 21.18 -10.74 10.64
C ALA A 5 20.25 -9.75 9.90
N LEU A 6 20.79 -8.65 9.36
CA LEU A 6 20.00 -7.71 8.57
C LEU A 6 19.56 -8.29 7.22
N ILE A 7 20.42 -9.09 6.58
CA ILE A 7 20.08 -9.77 5.32
C ILE A 7 18.99 -10.80 5.58
N LEU A 8 19.16 -11.65 6.60
CA LEU A 8 18.14 -12.63 7.01
C LEU A 8 16.80 -11.96 7.29
N LEU A 9 16.80 -10.85 8.04
CA LEU A 9 15.56 -10.14 8.34
C LEU A 9 14.90 -9.54 7.08
N LYS A 10 15.68 -9.06 6.10
CA LYS A 10 15.10 -8.64 4.81
C LYS A 10 14.45 -9.80 4.07
N VAL A 11 15.13 -10.95 4.01
CA VAL A 11 14.59 -12.16 3.38
C VAL A 11 13.29 -12.58 4.05
N LEU A 12 13.26 -12.61 5.39
CA LEU A 12 12.04 -12.90 6.14
C LEU A 12 10.90 -11.92 5.83
N ILE A 13 11.19 -10.62 5.70
CA ILE A 13 10.17 -9.63 5.34
C ILE A 13 9.67 -9.84 3.90
N HIS A 14 10.56 -10.16 2.95
CA HIS A 14 10.14 -10.52 1.59
C HIS A 14 9.18 -11.73 1.60
N LEU A 15 9.54 -12.79 2.34
CA LEU A 15 8.70 -13.98 2.48
C LEU A 15 7.37 -13.65 3.15
N LEU A 16 7.38 -12.88 4.23
CA LEU A 16 6.16 -12.47 4.93
C LEU A 16 5.24 -11.62 4.04
N CYS A 17 5.79 -10.72 3.24
CA CYS A 17 5.00 -9.91 2.31
C CYS A 17 4.48 -10.74 1.12
N LEU A 18 5.13 -11.82 0.72
CA LEU A 18 4.67 -12.72 -0.35
C LEU A 18 3.74 -13.83 0.15
N ALA A 19 3.77 -14.16 1.45
CA ALA A 19 2.97 -15.23 2.04
C ALA A 19 1.46 -15.11 1.76
N PRO A 20 0.82 -13.93 1.80
CA PRO A 20 -0.60 -13.81 1.47
C PRO A 20 -0.91 -14.17 0.03
N LEU A 21 -0.04 -13.77 -0.90
CA LEU A 21 -0.19 -14.14 -2.31
C LEU A 21 0.01 -15.65 -2.52
N ALA A 22 0.98 -16.25 -1.85
CA ALA A 22 1.19 -17.70 -1.88
C ALA A 22 -0.02 -18.46 -1.30
N TRP A 23 -0.60 -17.94 -0.22
CA TRP A 23 -1.82 -18.49 0.37
C TRP A 23 -3.01 -18.38 -0.58
N LEU A 24 -3.21 -17.23 -1.22
CA LEU A 24 -4.25 -17.03 -2.22
C LEU A 24 -4.10 -17.99 -3.41
N TRP A 25 -2.86 -18.18 -3.88
CA TRP A 25 -2.56 -19.15 -4.94
C TRP A 25 -2.93 -20.58 -4.52
N HIS A 26 -2.55 -21.00 -3.32
CA HIS A 26 -2.94 -22.31 -2.79
C HIS A 26 -4.47 -22.45 -2.62
N PHE A 27 -5.14 -21.38 -2.17
CA PHE A 27 -6.60 -21.35 -2.03
C PHE A 27 -7.31 -21.47 -3.37
N TYR A 28 -6.74 -20.90 -4.43
CA TYR A 28 -7.19 -21.09 -5.80
C TYR A 28 -6.96 -22.52 -6.30
N THR A 29 -5.73 -23.04 -6.21
CA THR A 29 -5.39 -24.37 -6.79
C THR A 29 -5.99 -25.55 -6.03
N SER A 30 -6.34 -25.38 -4.75
CA SER A 30 -7.08 -26.38 -3.97
C SER A 30 -8.57 -26.47 -4.35
N GLY A 31 -9.08 -25.59 -5.22
CA GLY A 31 -10.49 -25.50 -5.59
C GLY A 31 -11.37 -24.85 -4.51
N ALA A 32 -10.84 -24.59 -3.32
CA ALA A 32 -11.58 -24.00 -2.22
C ALA A 32 -12.08 -22.57 -2.54
N LEU A 33 -11.33 -21.83 -3.37
CA LEU A 33 -11.77 -20.51 -3.83
C LEU A 33 -13.09 -20.59 -4.63
N ALA A 34 -13.32 -21.65 -5.41
CA ALA A 34 -14.54 -21.83 -6.20
C ALA A 34 -15.79 -22.06 -5.32
N LEU A 35 -15.61 -22.37 -4.03
CA LEU A 35 -16.70 -22.49 -3.06
C LEU A 35 -17.19 -21.13 -2.54
N ASN A 36 -16.47 -20.03 -2.84
CA ASN A 36 -16.94 -18.69 -2.49
C ASN A 36 -18.09 -18.28 -3.43
N ALA A 37 -19.09 -17.58 -2.88
CA ALA A 37 -20.23 -17.09 -3.66
C ALA A 37 -19.82 -16.14 -4.80
N ASP A 38 -18.75 -15.37 -4.60
CA ASP A 38 -18.15 -14.51 -5.61
C ASP A 38 -16.61 -14.51 -5.47
N PRO A 39 -15.92 -15.42 -6.18
CA PRO A 39 -14.47 -15.55 -6.12
C PRO A 39 -13.72 -14.28 -6.55
N VAL A 40 -14.21 -13.59 -7.58
CA VAL A 40 -13.56 -12.38 -8.12
C VAL A 40 -13.64 -11.24 -7.10
N ASN A 41 -14.79 -11.06 -6.48
CA ASN A 41 -14.97 -10.09 -5.42
C ASN A 41 -14.08 -10.41 -4.21
N PHE A 42 -13.95 -11.68 -3.82
CA PHE A 42 -13.05 -12.11 -2.76
C PHE A 42 -11.58 -11.74 -3.05
N ILE A 43 -11.06 -12.10 -4.23
CA ILE A 43 -9.67 -11.78 -4.64
C ILE A 43 -9.47 -10.25 -4.60
N THR A 44 -10.43 -9.49 -5.11
CA THR A 44 -10.36 -8.02 -5.16
C THR A 44 -10.28 -7.41 -3.76
N HIS A 45 -11.11 -7.86 -2.83
CA HIS A 45 -11.05 -7.39 -1.44
C HIS A 45 -9.77 -7.83 -0.74
N PHE A 46 -9.38 -9.10 -0.90
CA PHE A 46 -8.17 -9.65 -0.31
C PHE A 46 -6.93 -8.84 -0.70
N THR A 47 -6.74 -8.59 -2.00
CA THR A 47 -5.59 -7.80 -2.50
C THR A 47 -5.65 -6.34 -2.05
N GLY A 48 -6.85 -5.75 -1.92
CA GLY A 48 -7.07 -4.41 -1.38
C GLY A 48 -6.73 -4.31 0.12
N ASP A 49 -7.17 -5.26 0.92
CA ASP A 49 -6.88 -5.33 2.36
C ASP A 49 -5.38 -5.45 2.62
N TRP A 50 -4.69 -6.34 1.91
CA TRP A 50 -3.24 -6.50 2.04
C TRP A 50 -2.46 -5.26 1.59
N THR A 51 -2.97 -4.51 0.61
CA THR A 51 -2.42 -3.19 0.24
C THR A 51 -2.41 -2.25 1.44
N LEU A 52 -3.55 -2.14 2.16
CA LEU A 52 -3.70 -1.28 3.34
C LEU A 52 -2.87 -1.78 4.53
N TYR A 53 -2.88 -3.08 4.80
CA TYR A 53 -2.14 -3.65 5.93
C TYR A 53 -0.63 -3.42 5.79
N ILE A 54 -0.08 -3.63 4.60
CA ILE A 54 1.34 -3.41 4.33
C ILE A 54 1.66 -1.90 4.33
N LEU A 55 0.76 -1.06 3.81
CA LEU A 55 0.90 0.40 3.89
C LEU A 55 0.99 0.87 5.35
N PHE A 56 0.09 0.38 6.20
CA PHE A 56 0.03 0.75 7.61
C PHE A 56 1.22 0.22 8.38
N ALA A 57 1.70 -1.00 8.08
CA ALA A 57 2.95 -1.51 8.64
C ALA A 57 4.14 -0.58 8.32
N SER A 58 4.24 -0.08 7.08
CA SER A 58 5.24 0.91 6.70
C SER A 58 5.09 2.24 7.45
N LEU A 59 3.84 2.69 7.65
CA LEU A 59 3.53 3.88 8.43
C LEU A 59 3.79 3.69 9.93
N ALA A 60 3.68 2.49 10.48
CA ALA A 60 3.92 2.21 11.90
C ALA A 60 5.40 2.31 12.29
N ILE A 61 6.33 2.07 11.36
CA ILE A 61 7.77 2.10 11.63
C ILE A 61 8.23 3.45 12.22
N THR A 62 7.63 4.57 11.79
CA THR A 62 8.04 5.90 12.26
C THR A 62 7.65 6.19 13.71
N PRO A 63 6.37 6.03 14.13
CA PRO A 63 6.02 6.16 15.54
C PRO A 63 6.76 5.12 16.40
N ILE A 64 6.88 3.86 15.96
CA ILE A 64 7.61 2.83 16.72
C ILE A 64 9.05 3.26 17.03
N ARG A 65 9.81 3.74 16.05
CA ARG A 65 11.18 4.24 16.31
C ARG A 65 11.20 5.41 17.30
N ARG A 66 10.20 6.28 17.22
CA ARG A 66 10.15 7.51 18.03
C ARG A 66 9.89 7.21 19.50
N PHE A 67 9.02 6.24 19.80
CA PHE A 67 8.71 5.82 21.17
C PHE A 67 9.69 4.76 21.70
N ALA A 68 10.15 3.84 20.86
CA ALA A 68 11.11 2.80 21.20
C ALA A 68 12.41 2.99 20.40
N THR A 69 13.34 3.79 20.92
CA THR A 69 14.61 4.14 20.25
C THR A 69 15.46 2.91 19.92
N ARG A 70 15.40 1.85 20.73
CA ARG A 70 16.06 0.55 20.49
C ARG A 70 15.62 -0.11 19.18
N LEU A 71 14.40 0.16 18.71
CA LEU A 71 13.84 -0.35 17.46
C LEU A 71 14.13 0.55 16.24
N GLY A 72 15.04 1.52 16.36
CA GLY A 72 15.35 2.45 15.27
C GLY A 72 15.90 1.80 14.00
N PHE A 73 16.44 0.58 14.10
CA PHE A 73 16.90 -0.20 12.95
C PHE A 73 15.76 -0.54 11.97
N LEU A 74 14.49 -0.55 12.42
CA LEU A 74 13.32 -0.88 11.59
C LEU A 74 13.14 0.06 10.39
N VAL A 75 13.67 1.29 10.46
CA VAL A 75 13.64 2.26 9.36
C VAL A 75 14.29 1.72 8.09
N ARG A 76 15.26 0.80 8.23
CA ARG A 76 15.95 0.17 7.10
C ARG A 76 15.02 -0.70 6.25
N PHE A 77 13.87 -1.12 6.78
CA PHE A 77 12.87 -1.93 6.08
C PHE A 77 11.68 -1.13 5.57
N ARG A 78 11.55 0.15 5.94
CA ARG A 78 10.39 0.97 5.56
C ARG A 78 10.18 1.05 4.05
N ARG A 79 11.27 1.23 3.29
CA ARG A 79 11.21 1.29 1.83
C ARG A 79 10.79 -0.05 1.22
N LEU A 80 11.34 -1.15 1.73
CA LEU A 80 11.01 -2.51 1.31
C LEU A 80 9.51 -2.78 1.45
N ILE A 81 8.97 -2.53 2.65
CA ILE A 81 7.55 -2.74 2.96
C ILE A 81 6.67 -1.80 2.12
N GLY A 82 7.08 -0.54 1.94
CA GLY A 82 6.35 0.39 1.07
C GLY A 82 6.25 -0.05 -0.39
N LEU A 83 7.30 -0.68 -0.94
CA LEU A 83 7.25 -1.23 -2.30
C LEU A 83 6.30 -2.41 -2.41
N TYR A 84 6.21 -3.26 -1.38
CA TYR A 84 5.20 -4.32 -1.35
C TYR A 84 3.77 -3.78 -1.27
N SER A 85 3.54 -2.67 -0.55
CA SER A 85 2.22 -2.02 -0.58
C SER A 85 1.86 -1.57 -2.00
N PHE A 86 2.79 -0.98 -2.76
CA PHE A 86 2.56 -0.64 -4.16
C PHE A 86 2.36 -1.87 -5.06
N PHE A 87 3.10 -2.96 -4.82
CA PHE A 87 2.91 -4.24 -5.52
C PHE A 87 1.48 -4.76 -5.33
N TYR A 88 0.99 -4.85 -4.09
CA TYR A 88 -0.39 -5.27 -3.83
C TYR A 88 -1.42 -4.27 -4.37
N ALA A 89 -1.15 -2.96 -4.33
CA ALA A 89 -2.03 -1.96 -4.93
C ALA A 89 -2.17 -2.16 -6.44
N THR A 90 -1.07 -2.54 -7.10
CA THR A 90 -1.05 -2.85 -8.53
C THR A 90 -1.76 -4.17 -8.82
N LEU A 91 -1.60 -5.18 -7.97
CA LEU A 91 -2.40 -6.41 -8.07
C LEU A 91 -3.90 -6.12 -7.92
N HIS A 92 -4.29 -5.30 -6.93
CA HIS A 92 -5.67 -4.89 -6.71
C HIS A 92 -6.26 -4.13 -7.91
N LEU A 93 -5.51 -3.20 -8.51
CA LEU A 93 -5.92 -2.56 -9.76
C LEU A 93 -6.02 -3.58 -10.91
N ALA A 94 -5.09 -4.53 -10.98
CA ALA A 94 -5.09 -5.58 -11.98
C ALA A 94 -6.30 -6.51 -11.85
N THR A 95 -6.83 -6.78 -10.65
CA THR A 95 -8.06 -7.58 -10.51
C THR A 95 -9.25 -6.88 -11.16
N TYR A 96 -9.38 -5.56 -11.03
CA TYR A 96 -10.40 -4.81 -11.75
C TYR A 96 -10.22 -4.92 -13.27
N ILE A 97 -8.98 -4.73 -13.76
CA ILE A 97 -8.68 -4.73 -15.20
C ILE A 97 -8.86 -6.12 -15.82
N PHE A 98 -8.46 -7.20 -15.16
CA PHE A 98 -8.36 -8.53 -15.77
C PHE A 98 -9.42 -9.53 -15.28
N LEU A 99 -10.07 -9.29 -14.14
CA LEU A 99 -11.12 -10.18 -13.63
C LEU A 99 -12.51 -9.55 -13.67
N PHE A 100 -12.62 -8.22 -13.49
CA PHE A 100 -13.91 -7.54 -13.40
C PHE A 100 -14.38 -6.94 -14.73
N SER A 101 -13.48 -6.42 -15.56
CA SER A 101 -13.80 -5.74 -16.82
C SER A 101 -14.44 -6.62 -17.91
N GLY A 102 -14.44 -7.94 -17.72
CA GLY A 102 -14.85 -8.93 -18.72
C GLY A 102 -13.71 -9.41 -19.63
N TYR A 103 -12.45 -9.09 -19.31
CA TYR A 103 -11.29 -9.65 -20.02
C TYR A 103 -11.19 -11.17 -19.79
N ASP A 104 -11.16 -11.96 -20.86
CA ASP A 104 -10.99 -13.41 -20.76
C ASP A 104 -9.52 -13.81 -20.99
N LEU A 105 -8.84 -14.04 -19.87
CA LEU A 105 -7.44 -14.44 -19.87
C LEU A 105 -7.22 -15.81 -20.54
N THR A 106 -8.18 -16.72 -20.45
CA THR A 106 -8.05 -18.06 -21.05
C THR A 106 -8.06 -17.97 -22.57
N THR A 107 -9.08 -17.32 -23.13
CA THR A 107 -9.18 -17.03 -24.57
C THR A 107 -7.98 -16.22 -25.07
N ALA A 108 -7.50 -15.24 -24.29
CA ALA A 108 -6.32 -14.46 -24.64
C ALA A 108 -5.05 -15.32 -24.76
N LEU A 109 -4.81 -16.20 -23.78
CA LEU A 109 -3.65 -17.08 -23.76
C LEU A 109 -3.72 -18.14 -24.86
N ASP A 110 -4.89 -18.72 -25.10
CA ASP A 110 -5.08 -19.72 -26.15
C ASP A 110 -4.93 -19.10 -27.54
N GLY A 111 -5.42 -17.87 -27.73
CA GLY A 111 -5.17 -17.08 -28.94
C GLY A 111 -3.69 -16.86 -29.22
N ILE A 112 -2.89 -16.50 -28.20
CA ILE A 112 -1.43 -16.36 -28.36
C ILE A 112 -0.78 -17.70 -28.75
N ARG A 113 -1.14 -18.78 -28.05
CA ARG A 113 -0.60 -20.13 -28.32
C ARG A 113 -0.92 -20.61 -29.73
N ALA A 114 -2.07 -20.22 -30.26
CA ALA A 114 -2.51 -20.51 -31.62
C ALA A 114 -1.91 -19.55 -32.69
N GLY A 115 -1.03 -18.62 -32.30
CA GLY A 115 -0.40 -17.68 -33.25
C GLY A 115 -1.24 -16.45 -33.58
N HIS A 116 -2.31 -16.18 -32.82
CA HIS A 116 -3.21 -15.03 -32.97
C HIS A 116 -3.05 -14.01 -31.82
N PRO A 117 -1.91 -13.30 -31.71
CA PRO A 117 -1.69 -12.33 -30.63
C PRO A 117 -2.63 -11.11 -30.72
N SER A 118 -3.26 -10.88 -31.88
CA SER A 118 -4.24 -9.80 -32.08
C SER A 118 -5.45 -9.92 -31.15
N VAL A 119 -5.76 -11.13 -30.66
CA VAL A 119 -6.84 -11.37 -29.68
C VAL A 119 -6.68 -10.49 -28.45
N LEU A 120 -5.45 -10.23 -28.00
CA LEU A 120 -5.17 -9.31 -26.89
C LEU A 120 -5.72 -7.91 -27.14
N VAL A 121 -5.43 -7.37 -28.33
CA VAL A 121 -5.82 -6.02 -28.73
C VAL A 121 -7.31 -5.95 -29.00
N THR A 122 -7.89 -6.98 -29.61
CA THR A 122 -9.33 -7.04 -29.89
C THR A 122 -10.15 -7.08 -28.60
N GLN A 123 -9.78 -7.94 -27.64
CA GLN A 123 -10.44 -7.96 -26.32
C GLN A 123 -10.28 -6.62 -25.59
N TRP A 124 -9.06 -6.04 -25.59
CA TRP A 124 -8.82 -4.74 -24.97
C TRP A 124 -9.69 -3.63 -25.56
N LYS A 125 -9.80 -3.56 -26.89
CA LYS A 125 -10.64 -2.59 -27.59
C LYS A 125 -12.12 -2.72 -27.21
N LEU A 126 -12.59 -3.94 -26.94
CA LEU A 126 -13.96 -4.21 -26.56
C LEU A 126 -14.28 -3.72 -25.13
N ILE A 127 -13.36 -3.95 -24.17
CA ILE A 127 -13.61 -3.65 -22.75
C ILE A 127 -13.26 -2.21 -22.36
N TRP A 128 -12.31 -1.56 -23.04
CA TRP A 128 -11.78 -0.25 -22.64
C TRP A 128 -12.86 0.84 -22.52
N PRO A 129 -13.83 0.98 -23.46
CA PRO A 129 -14.87 2.00 -23.34
C PRO A 129 -15.70 1.86 -22.06
N GLY A 130 -16.11 0.64 -21.71
CA GLY A 130 -16.86 0.36 -20.48
C GLY A 130 -16.03 0.63 -19.22
N MET A 131 -14.73 0.30 -19.24
CA MET A 131 -13.83 0.63 -18.13
C MET A 131 -13.72 2.14 -17.90
N VAL A 132 -13.61 2.94 -18.96
CA VAL A 132 -13.57 4.40 -18.85
C VAL A 132 -14.88 4.93 -18.28
N GLU A 133 -16.01 4.44 -18.76
CA GLU A 133 -17.32 4.81 -18.25
C GLU A 133 -17.48 4.49 -16.76
N ASP A 134 -17.03 3.31 -16.32
CA ASP A 134 -17.02 2.93 -14.91
C ASP A 134 -16.14 3.85 -14.06
N VAL A 135 -14.93 4.18 -14.53
CA VAL A 135 -14.03 5.12 -13.85
C VAL A 135 -14.68 6.51 -13.73
N LEU A 136 -15.37 6.98 -14.77
CA LEU A 136 -16.02 8.30 -14.76
C LEU A 136 -17.27 8.32 -13.85
N LYS A 137 -18.03 7.23 -13.80
CA LYS A 137 -19.27 7.15 -13.00
C LYS A 137 -19.01 6.85 -11.53
N ARG A 138 -17.96 6.11 -11.19
CA ARG A 138 -17.76 5.57 -9.84
C ARG A 138 -16.67 6.34 -9.09
N ARG A 139 -17.10 7.26 -8.22
CA ARG A 139 -16.21 8.08 -7.36
C ARG A 139 -15.18 7.27 -6.57
N PHE A 140 -15.54 6.07 -6.11
CA PHE A 140 -14.60 5.24 -5.34
C PHE A 140 -13.44 4.76 -6.23
N ILE A 141 -13.70 4.39 -7.49
CA ILE A 141 -12.64 4.00 -8.45
C ILE A 141 -11.70 5.17 -8.69
N GLN A 142 -12.22 6.39 -8.85
CA GLN A 142 -11.40 7.60 -9.04
C GLN A 142 -10.45 7.84 -7.86
N VAL A 143 -10.94 7.74 -6.63
CA VAL A 143 -10.11 7.89 -5.43
C VAL A 143 -9.10 6.76 -5.30
N GLY A 144 -9.48 5.53 -5.66
CA GLY A 144 -8.56 4.39 -5.69
C GLY A 144 -7.43 4.58 -6.70
N LEU A 145 -7.76 5.01 -7.92
CA LEU A 145 -6.77 5.33 -8.97
C LEU A 145 -5.87 6.49 -8.54
N PHE A 146 -6.42 7.53 -7.93
CA PHE A 146 -5.64 8.64 -7.37
C PHE A 146 -4.65 8.15 -6.29
N ALA A 147 -5.09 7.31 -5.36
CA ALA A 147 -4.22 6.71 -4.36
C ALA A 147 -3.11 5.86 -5.01
N TRP A 148 -3.45 5.06 -6.02
CA TRP A 148 -2.49 4.26 -6.78
C TRP A 148 -1.46 5.12 -7.52
N LEU A 149 -1.87 6.23 -8.15
CA LEU A 149 -0.95 7.17 -8.82
C LEU A 149 0.04 7.81 -7.84
N LEU A 150 -0.42 8.15 -6.62
CA LEU A 150 0.47 8.62 -5.56
C LEU A 150 1.48 7.53 -5.18
N LEU A 151 1.04 6.28 -4.99
CA LEU A 151 1.93 5.17 -4.68
C LEU A 151 2.90 4.87 -5.83
N LEU A 152 2.47 4.98 -7.09
CA LEU A 152 3.30 4.85 -8.28
C LEU A 152 4.41 5.89 -8.28
N ALA A 153 4.09 7.17 -8.06
CA ALA A 153 5.09 8.23 -7.98
C ALA A 153 6.13 7.97 -6.87
N LEU A 154 5.70 7.46 -5.72
CA LEU A 154 6.58 7.07 -4.62
C LEU A 154 7.45 5.85 -4.96
N ALA A 155 6.90 4.85 -5.65
CA ALA A 155 7.61 3.66 -6.08
C ALA A 155 8.68 4.00 -7.14
N CYS A 156 8.32 4.80 -8.15
CA CYS A 156 9.21 5.28 -9.20
C CYS A 156 10.34 6.15 -8.66
N THR A 157 10.12 6.89 -7.56
CA THR A 157 11.16 7.69 -6.89
C THR A 157 11.86 6.98 -5.74
N SER A 158 11.61 5.68 -5.57
CA SER A 158 12.29 4.85 -4.57
C SER A 158 13.73 4.46 -4.93
N PRO A 159 14.12 4.22 -6.21
CA PRO A 159 15.49 3.83 -6.57
C PRO A 159 16.55 4.78 -6.01
N ALA A 160 17.69 4.22 -5.60
CA ALA A 160 18.71 4.98 -4.87
C ALA A 160 19.31 6.11 -5.72
N PHE A 161 19.42 5.93 -7.03
CA PHE A 161 19.93 6.96 -7.93
C PHE A 161 18.98 8.16 -8.03
N ILE A 162 17.66 7.94 -8.11
CA ILE A 162 16.65 9.01 -8.14
C ILE A 162 16.62 9.76 -6.80
N MET A 163 16.68 9.03 -5.68
CA MET A 163 16.74 9.63 -4.35
C MET A 163 17.96 10.56 -4.19
N ARG A 164 19.12 10.16 -4.73
CA ARG A 164 20.34 10.98 -4.71
C ARG A 164 20.19 12.19 -5.63
N ALA A 165 19.66 12.02 -6.84
CA ALA A 165 19.46 13.09 -7.82
C ALA A 165 18.48 14.17 -7.36
N MET A 166 17.35 13.78 -6.74
CA MET A 166 16.34 14.73 -6.24
C MET A 166 16.80 15.54 -5.01
N GLY A 167 17.80 15.03 -4.29
CA GLY A 167 18.19 15.52 -2.98
C GLY A 167 17.21 15.08 -1.87
N GLY A 168 17.77 14.74 -0.71
CA GLY A 168 17.02 14.13 0.39
C GLY A 168 15.83 14.96 0.91
N LYS A 169 15.91 16.30 0.86
CA LYS A 169 14.82 17.20 1.30
C LYS A 169 13.60 17.10 0.39
N ASN A 170 13.79 17.19 -0.92
CA ASN A 170 12.69 17.12 -1.90
C ASN A 170 12.11 15.70 -1.96
N TRP A 171 12.98 14.69 -1.93
CA TRP A 171 12.56 13.30 -1.83
C TRP A 171 11.66 13.05 -0.60
N GLN A 172 12.05 13.58 0.57
CA GLN A 172 11.23 13.49 1.78
C GLN A 172 9.91 14.26 1.65
N ARG A 173 9.89 15.43 1.00
CA ARG A 173 8.65 16.19 0.74
C ARG A 173 7.68 15.35 -0.09
N LEU A 174 8.13 14.80 -1.21
CA LEU A 174 7.33 13.91 -2.06
C LEU A 174 6.85 12.68 -1.27
N HIS A 175 7.74 12.06 -0.48
CA HIS A 175 7.40 10.88 0.31
C HIS A 175 6.45 11.14 1.49
N ARG A 176 6.06 12.39 1.75
CA ARG A 176 4.92 12.68 2.64
C ARG A 176 3.57 12.44 1.99
N LEU A 177 3.50 12.36 0.65
CA LEU A 177 2.26 12.00 -0.05
C LEU A 177 1.74 10.60 0.31
N VAL A 178 2.56 9.75 0.92
CA VAL A 178 2.12 8.46 1.48
C VAL A 178 0.98 8.60 2.49
N TYR A 179 0.88 9.71 3.23
CA TYR A 179 -0.25 9.94 4.13
C TYR A 179 -1.52 10.26 3.36
N VAL A 180 -1.40 11.03 2.28
CA VAL A 180 -2.52 11.34 1.39
C VAL A 180 -3.01 10.06 0.72
N ALA A 181 -2.09 9.22 0.23
CA ALA A 181 -2.42 7.91 -0.33
C ALA A 181 -3.12 7.01 0.70
N ALA A 182 -2.67 6.98 1.95
CA ALA A 182 -3.30 6.19 3.01
C ALA A 182 -4.73 6.67 3.34
N VAL A 183 -4.94 7.98 3.44
CA VAL A 183 -6.27 8.56 3.68
C VAL A 183 -7.19 8.30 2.48
N ALA A 184 -6.69 8.51 1.26
CA ALA A 184 -7.43 8.22 0.03
C ALA A 184 -7.82 6.73 -0.06
N GLY A 185 -6.92 5.81 0.31
CA GLY A 185 -7.21 4.38 0.35
C GLY A 185 -8.34 4.02 1.34
N ILE A 186 -8.41 4.69 2.49
CA ILE A 186 -9.54 4.51 3.43
C ILE A 186 -10.83 5.09 2.85
N ILE A 187 -10.80 6.30 2.27
CA ILE A 187 -11.98 6.91 1.63
C ILE A 187 -12.52 6.01 0.51
N HIS A 188 -11.62 5.49 -0.33
CA HIS A 188 -11.94 4.51 -1.36
C HIS A 188 -12.67 3.29 -0.78
N PHE A 189 -12.15 2.72 0.32
CA PHE A 189 -12.76 1.55 0.97
C PHE A 189 -14.14 1.87 1.56
N TRP A 190 -14.29 3.01 2.27
CA TRP A 190 -15.58 3.43 2.83
C TRP A 190 -16.67 3.63 1.77
N TRP A 191 -16.32 4.16 0.60
CA TRP A 191 -17.29 4.33 -0.50
C TRP A 191 -17.58 3.05 -1.27
N GLN A 192 -16.73 2.04 -1.16
CA GLN A 192 -16.91 0.76 -1.83
C GLN A 192 -17.79 -0.19 -1.03
N VAL A 193 -17.68 -0.21 0.30
CA VAL A 193 -18.45 -1.14 1.14
C VAL A 193 -19.94 -0.82 1.16
N LYS A 194 -20.75 -1.88 1.20
CA LYS A 194 -22.19 -1.75 1.45
C LYS A 194 -22.44 -1.35 2.92
N ALA A 195 -23.56 -0.67 3.16
CA ALA A 195 -24.00 -0.33 4.51
C ALA A 195 -24.02 -1.59 5.40
N GLY A 196 -23.34 -1.55 6.55
CA GLY A 196 -23.19 -2.68 7.48
C GLY A 196 -21.79 -3.32 7.52
N ASN A 197 -21.00 -3.22 6.44
CA ASN A 197 -19.63 -3.75 6.39
C ASN A 197 -18.58 -2.65 6.54
N THR A 198 -18.65 -1.89 7.64
CA THR A 198 -17.81 -0.70 7.80
C THR A 198 -16.34 -1.07 8.08
N PRO A 199 -15.37 -0.43 7.40
CA PRO A 199 -13.94 -0.72 7.57
C PRO A 199 -13.37 0.00 8.81
N TRP A 200 -14.01 -0.17 9.97
CA TRP A 200 -13.66 0.55 11.19
C TRP A 200 -12.25 0.19 11.68
N ARG A 201 -11.83 -1.07 11.54
CA ARG A 201 -10.51 -1.56 11.99
C ARG A 201 -9.38 -0.78 11.35
N VAL A 202 -9.39 -0.65 10.02
CA VAL A 202 -8.37 0.07 9.26
C VAL A 202 -8.42 1.58 9.53
N THR A 203 -9.61 2.14 9.74
CA THR A 203 -9.82 3.55 10.07
C THR A 203 -9.22 3.92 11.42
N VAL A 204 -9.49 3.11 12.45
CA VAL A 204 -8.95 3.28 13.81
C VAL A 204 -7.42 3.15 13.78
N VAL A 205 -6.88 2.13 13.10
CA VAL A 205 -5.43 1.93 13.00
C VAL A 205 -4.75 3.14 12.36
N LEU A 206 -5.23 3.64 11.22
CA LEU A 206 -4.60 4.81 10.59
C LEU A 206 -4.69 6.04 11.50
N THR A 207 -5.86 6.27 12.12
CA THR A 207 -6.07 7.39 13.05
C THR A 207 -5.07 7.36 14.19
N ILE A 208 -4.91 6.20 14.86
CA ILE A 208 -3.92 6.00 15.93
C ILE A 208 -2.50 6.29 15.42
N LEU A 209 -2.13 5.76 14.25
CA LEU A 209 -0.80 5.95 13.68
C LEU A 209 -0.49 7.42 13.36
N LEU A 210 -1.48 8.18 12.88
CA LEU A 210 -1.34 9.61 12.59
C LEU A 210 -1.28 10.43 13.89
N LEU A 211 -2.17 10.16 14.85
CA LEU A 211 -2.18 10.82 16.15
C LEU A 211 -0.87 10.58 16.91
N ALA A 212 -0.35 9.35 16.93
CA ALA A 212 0.93 9.01 17.56
C ALA A 212 2.09 9.86 17.02
N ARG A 213 2.07 10.23 15.72
CA ARG A 213 3.09 11.10 15.12
C ARG A 213 2.93 12.56 15.55
N VAL A 214 1.70 13.06 15.61
CA VAL A 214 1.39 14.43 16.05
C VAL A 214 1.76 14.57 17.54
N ALA A 215 1.29 13.66 18.38
CA ALA A 215 1.56 13.63 19.82
C ALA A 215 3.07 13.65 20.13
N TYR A 216 3.86 12.78 19.48
CA TYR A 216 5.32 12.79 19.65
C TYR A 216 5.94 14.15 19.30
N THR A 217 5.46 14.78 18.23
CA THR A 217 6.00 16.06 17.76
C THR A 217 5.64 17.19 18.74
N ALA A 218 4.42 17.18 19.28
CA ALA A 218 3.98 18.12 20.31
C ALA A 218 4.77 17.94 21.62
N MET A 219 4.90 16.70 22.13
CA MET A 219 5.68 16.41 23.34
C MET A 219 7.14 16.86 23.23
N LYS A 220 7.77 16.65 22.07
CA LYS A 220 9.15 17.10 21.83
C LYS A 220 9.27 18.63 21.84
N ARG A 221 8.27 19.34 21.31
CA ARG A 221 8.25 20.81 21.35
C ARG A 221 8.14 21.32 22.78
N LEU A 222 7.22 20.75 23.57
CA LEU A 222 7.02 21.11 24.98
C LEU A 222 8.28 20.92 25.83
N LYS A 223 8.99 19.79 25.67
CA LYS A 223 10.26 19.56 26.39
C LYS A 223 11.37 20.55 26.03
N LYS A 224 11.35 21.12 24.82
CA LYS A 224 12.36 22.09 24.36
C LYS A 224 12.13 23.48 24.96
N THR A 225 10.90 23.81 25.39
CA THR A 225 10.53 25.11 25.95
C THR A 225 10.66 25.21 27.47
N THR A 226 10.98 24.12 28.18
CA THR A 226 11.22 24.16 29.63
C THR A 226 12.43 25.07 29.93
N PRO A 227 12.25 26.24 30.59
CA PRO A 227 13.35 27.16 30.88
C PRO A 227 14.34 26.51 31.85
N ILE A 228 15.64 26.75 31.63
CA ILE A 228 16.66 26.41 32.63
C ILE A 228 16.39 27.30 33.86
N PRO A 229 16.20 26.76 35.07
CA PRO A 229 16.02 27.58 36.25
C PRO A 229 17.23 28.51 36.41
N ALA A 230 16.96 29.80 36.63
CA ALA A 230 17.99 30.80 36.82
C ALA A 230 18.96 30.35 37.93
N ARG A 231 20.26 30.39 37.62
CA ARG A 231 21.30 30.03 38.59
C ARG A 231 21.14 30.94 39.81
N PRO A 232 21.07 30.41 41.05
CA PRO A 232 21.00 31.27 42.22
C PRO A 232 22.24 32.16 42.23
N THR A 233 22.01 33.48 42.25
CA THR A 233 23.06 34.46 42.46
C THR A 233 23.57 34.27 43.89
N SER A 234 24.77 33.72 44.03
CA SER A 234 25.48 33.72 45.30
C SER A 234 25.76 35.18 45.68
N VAL A 235 25.07 35.67 46.70
CA VAL A 235 25.35 36.93 47.40
C VAL A 235 26.37 36.63 48.50
#